data_AF-A0A2K6B922-F1
#
_entry.id   AF-A0A2K6B922-F1
#
_cell.length_a   1.000
_cell.length_b   1.000
_cell.length_c   1.000
_cell.angle_alpha   90.00
_cell.angle_beta   90.00
_cell.angle_gamma   90.00
#
_symmetry.space_group_name_H-M   'P 1'
#
loop_
_entity.id
_entity.type
_entity.pdbx_description
1 polymer ?
#
loop_
_entity_poly.entity_id
_entity_poly.type
_entity_poly.pdbx_seq_one_letter_code
_entity_poly.pdbx_strand_id
1 'polypeptide(L)'
;MEDSEALGFEHMGLDPRLLQAVTDMGWSRPTLIQEKAIPLALEGKDLLARARTGSGKTAAYAIPMLQLLLHRKASYADGEARCGSGDPISHIKPLAARQPETS
;
A
#
# COMPACT_ATOMS: atom_id res chain seq x y z
N MET A 1 15.46 -31.69 7.13
CA MET A 1 15.81 -31.07 5.85
C MET A 1 14.55 -30.40 5.35
N GLU A 2 14.43 -29.08 5.55
CA GLU A 2 13.38 -28.26 4.93
C GLU A 2 14.04 -26.92 4.61
N ASP A 3 14.71 -26.87 3.46
CA ASP A 3 15.07 -25.60 2.84
C ASP A 3 13.75 -24.93 2.41
N SER A 4 13.19 -24.14 3.32
CA SER A 4 12.12 -23.20 3.01
C SER A 4 12.67 -22.26 1.95
N GLU A 5 12.36 -22.52 0.68
CA GLU A 5 12.69 -21.63 -0.43
C GLU A 5 12.19 -20.23 -0.05
N ALA A 6 13.13 -19.36 0.32
CA ALA A 6 12.85 -17.97 0.65
C ALA A 6 12.44 -17.27 -0.63
N LEU A 7 11.13 -17.33 -0.94
CA LEU A 7 10.55 -16.68 -2.11
C LEU A 7 10.73 -15.18 -1.94
N GLY A 8 11.49 -14.55 -2.84
CA GLY A 8 11.62 -13.10 -2.88
C GLY A 8 10.27 -12.41 -3.10
N PHE A 9 10.18 -11.12 -2.74
CA PHE A 9 8.97 -10.32 -2.95
C PHE A 9 8.46 -10.35 -4.40
N GLU A 10 9.37 -10.50 -5.36
CA GLU A 10 9.09 -10.59 -6.80
C GLU A 10 8.22 -11.81 -7.17
N HIS A 11 8.29 -12.89 -6.39
CA HIS A 11 7.52 -14.11 -6.64
C HIS A 11 6.13 -14.09 -6.00
N MET A 12 5.79 -13.04 -5.25
CA MET A 12 4.53 -12.93 -4.50
C MET A 12 3.38 -12.29 -5.29
N GLY A 13 3.59 -11.92 -6.57
CA GLY A 13 2.56 -11.30 -7.39
C GLY A 13 2.21 -9.86 -6.97
N LEU A 14 3.21 -9.12 -6.49
CA LEU A 14 3.06 -7.72 -6.08
C LEU A 14 3.15 -6.77 -7.27
N ASP A 15 2.47 -5.62 -7.16
CA ASP A 15 2.59 -4.54 -8.16
C ASP A 15 4.05 -4.02 -8.21
N PRO A 16 4.60 -3.71 -9.40
CA PRO A 16 5.96 -3.21 -9.55
C PRO A 16 6.29 -1.99 -8.67
N ARG A 17 5.31 -1.13 -8.39
CA ARG A 17 5.47 0.04 -7.51
C ARG A 17 5.72 -0.37 -6.06
N LEU A 18 5.09 -1.45 -5.61
CA LEU A 18 5.33 -2.01 -4.27
C LEU A 18 6.69 -2.68 -4.21
N LEU A 19 7.10 -3.41 -5.24
CA LEU A 19 8.44 -4.00 -5.32
C LEU A 19 9.53 -2.92 -5.23
N GLN A 20 9.39 -1.82 -5.97
CA GLN A 20 10.32 -0.70 -5.89
C GLN A 20 10.37 -0.10 -4.49
N ALA A 21 9.20 0.17 -3.88
CA ALA A 21 9.15 0.73 -2.53
C ALA A 21 9.81 -0.17 -1.47
N VAL A 22 9.62 -1.49 -1.59
CA VAL A 22 10.25 -2.49 -0.71
C VAL A 22 11.76 -2.50 -0.90
N THR A 23 12.25 -2.42 -2.15
CA THR A 23 13.68 -2.30 -2.46
C THR A 23 14.27 -0.99 -1.94
N ASP A 24 13.57 0.14 -2.08
CA ASP A 24 14.00 1.47 -1.60
C ASP A 24 14.08 1.51 -0.06
N MET A 25 13.23 0.76 0.62
CA MET A 25 13.29 0.55 2.07
C MET A 25 14.44 -0.38 2.50
N GLY A 26 15.19 -0.96 1.55
CA GLY A 26 16.28 -1.90 1.82
C GLY A 26 15.81 -3.29 2.22
N TRP A 27 14.55 -3.65 1.94
CA TRP A 27 13.99 -4.96 2.26
C TRP A 27 14.26 -5.94 1.11
N SER A 28 15.48 -6.46 1.06
CA SER A 28 15.90 -7.42 0.03
C SER A 28 15.31 -8.82 0.21
N ARG A 29 15.04 -9.23 1.45
CA ARG A 29 14.46 -10.54 1.77
C ARG A 29 13.26 -10.41 2.70
N PRO A 30 12.13 -11.05 2.36
CA PRO A 30 11.00 -11.11 3.27
C PRO A 30 11.34 -11.95 4.50
N THR A 31 10.66 -11.65 5.60
CA THR A 31 10.72 -12.46 6.81
C THR A 31 9.81 -13.69 6.68
N LEU A 32 10.06 -14.75 7.44
CA LEU A 32 9.24 -15.98 7.42
C LEU A 32 7.73 -15.72 7.60
N ILE A 33 7.35 -14.70 8.36
CA ILE A 33 5.94 -14.33 8.53
C ILE A 33 5.39 -13.59 7.32
N GLN A 34 6.20 -12.76 6.66
CA GLN A 34 5.81 -12.05 5.43
C GLN A 34 5.67 -13.03 4.27
N GLU A 35 6.61 -13.95 4.09
CA GLU A 35 6.56 -14.99 3.05
C GLU A 35 5.28 -15.81 3.12
N LYS A 36 4.82 -16.14 4.33
CA LYS A 36 3.58 -16.91 4.52
C LYS A 36 2.33 -16.04 4.47
N ALA A 37 2.37 -14.84 5.06
CA ALA A 37 1.18 -14.00 5.20
C ALA A 37 0.83 -13.25 3.91
N ILE A 38 1.82 -12.73 3.17
CA ILE A 38 1.57 -11.93 1.97
C ILE A 38 0.75 -12.69 0.92
N PRO A 39 1.16 -13.88 0.43
CA PRO A 39 0.38 -14.59 -0.57
C PRO A 39 -1.02 -14.99 -0.08
N LEU A 40 -1.15 -15.45 1.18
CA LEU A 40 -2.45 -15.80 1.73
C LEU A 40 -3.39 -14.58 1.88
N ALA A 41 -2.85 -13.41 2.20
CA ALA A 41 -3.62 -12.17 2.29
C ALA A 41 -4.06 -11.68 0.91
N LEU A 42 -3.22 -11.85 -0.12
CA LEU A 42 -3.56 -11.51 -1.50
C LEU A 42 -4.66 -12.42 -2.07
N GLU A 43 -4.76 -13.66 -1.60
CA GLU A 43 -5.89 -14.55 -1.88
C GLU A 43 -7.21 -14.10 -1.22
N GLY A 44 -7.19 -13.03 -0.42
CA GLY A 44 -8.37 -12.52 0.28
C GLY A 44 -8.79 -13.33 1.50
N LYS A 45 -7.88 -14.14 2.07
CA LYS A 45 -8.13 -14.93 3.28
C LYS A 45 -7.87 -14.09 4.53
N ASP A 46 -8.68 -14.28 5.56
CA ASP A 46 -8.43 -13.71 6.88
C ASP A 46 -7.24 -14.40 7.55
N LEU A 47 -6.28 -13.60 8.05
CA LEU A 47 -5.05 -14.10 8.65
C LEU A 47 -4.93 -13.73 10.11
N LEU A 48 -4.60 -14.74 10.92
CA LEU A 48 -4.24 -14.57 12.32
C LEU A 48 -2.76 -14.90 12.50
N ALA A 49 -1.92 -13.86 12.52
CA ALA A 49 -0.47 -14.01 12.50
C ALA A 49 0.15 -13.75 13.89
N ARG A 50 0.82 -14.77 14.46
CA ARG A 50 1.57 -14.65 15.73
C ARG A 50 3.08 -14.67 15.45
N ALA A 51 3.77 -13.59 15.83
CA ALA A 51 5.24 -13.53 15.82
C ALA A 51 5.76 -12.59 16.89
N ARG A 52 7.07 -12.65 17.18
CA ARG A 52 7.74 -11.79 18.16
C ARG A 52 7.75 -10.32 17.70
N THR A 53 7.90 -9.38 18.63
CA THR A 53 8.13 -7.96 18.30
C THR A 53 9.39 -7.83 17.44
N GLY A 54 9.35 -6.95 16.43
CA GLY A 54 10.44 -6.81 15.45
C GLY A 54 10.43 -7.81 14.28
N SER A 55 9.54 -8.80 14.25
CA SER A 55 9.48 -9.79 13.14
C SER A 55 8.81 -9.30 11.84
N GLY A 56 8.59 -7.99 11.66
CA GLY A 56 8.04 -7.46 10.41
C GLY A 56 6.53 -7.70 10.16
N LYS A 57 5.75 -8.03 11.19
CA LYS A 57 4.28 -8.22 11.11
C LYS A 57 3.54 -7.03 10.49
N THR A 58 3.97 -5.81 10.79
CA THR A 58 3.37 -4.59 10.24
C THR A 58 3.47 -4.58 8.73
N ALA A 59 4.66 -4.86 8.17
CA ALA A 59 4.84 -4.94 6.72
C ALA A 59 4.12 -6.15 6.11
N ALA A 60 4.04 -7.28 6.83
CA ALA A 60 3.28 -8.45 6.41
C ALA A 60 1.78 -8.17 6.18
N TYR A 61 1.22 -7.20 6.91
CA TYR A 61 -0.16 -6.74 6.74
C TYR A 61 -0.28 -5.53 5.81
N ALA A 62 0.67 -4.59 5.88
CA ALA A 62 0.64 -3.36 5.10
C ALA A 62 0.80 -3.60 3.59
N ILE A 63 1.71 -4.49 3.19
CA ILE A 63 1.96 -4.79 1.76
C ILE A 63 0.69 -5.28 1.04
N PRO A 64 -0.01 -6.34 1.50
CA PRO A 64 -1.24 -6.79 0.84
C PRO A 64 -2.37 -5.76 0.92
N MET A 65 -2.46 -4.96 1.99
CA MET A 65 -3.43 -3.86 2.09
C MET A 65 -3.18 -2.77 1.03
N LEU A 66 -1.92 -2.38 0.83
CA LEU A 66 -1.54 -1.41 -0.19
C LEU A 66 -1.83 -1.94 -1.60
N GLN A 67 -1.56 -3.23 -1.84
CA GLN A 67 -1.90 -3.89 -3.11
C GLN A 67 -3.41 -3.80 -3.39
N LEU A 68 -4.25 -4.09 -2.40
CA LEU A 68 -5.70 -3.95 -2.53
C LEU A 68 -6.12 -2.49 -2.83
N LEU A 69 -5.50 -1.51 -2.18
CA LEU A 69 -5.76 -0.09 -2.46
C LEU A 69 -5.34 0.32 -3.88
N LEU A 70 -4.22 -0.18 -4.38
CA LEU A 70 -3.77 0.05 -5.75
C LEU A 70 -4.76 -0.53 -6.77
N HIS A 71 -5.23 -1.77 -6.54
CA HIS A 71 -6.26 -2.39 -7.37
C HIS A 71 -7.56 -1.58 -7.37
N ARG A 72 -7.99 -1.08 -6.19
CA ARG A 72 -9.19 -0.22 -6.10
C ARG A 72 -8.98 1.11 -6.83
N LYS A 73 -7.80 1.74 -6.70
CA LYS A 73 -7.50 3.01 -7.38
C LYS A 73 -7.52 2.87 -8.90
N ALA A 74 -7.05 1.75 -9.44
CA ALA A 74 -7.16 1.47 -10.88
C ALA A 74 -8.63 1.49 -11.34
N SER A 75 -9.55 0.93 -10.54
CA SER A 75 -10.99 0.97 -10.83
C SER A 75 -11.59 2.38 -10.82
N TYR A 76 -11.04 3.32 -10.04
CA TYR A 76 -11.49 4.72 -10.06
C TYR A 76 -10.89 5.51 -11.23
N ALA A 77 -9.65 5.23 -11.61
CA ALA A 77 -8.97 5.92 -12.71
C ALA A 77 -9.61 5.67 -14.09
N ASP A 78 -10.17 4.47 -14.32
CA ASP A 78 -10.94 4.16 -15.53
C ASP A 78 -12.29 4.90 -15.61
N GLY A 79 -12.85 5.32 -14.46
CA GLY A 79 -14.13 6.04 -14.39
C GLY A 79 -14.03 7.55 -14.71
N GLU A 80 -12.83 8.12 -14.66
CA GLU A 80 -12.61 9.57 -14.78
C GLU A 80 -12.29 10.01 -16.22
N ALA A 81 -11.93 9.08 -17.11
CA ALA A 81 -11.72 9.37 -18.53
C ALA A 81 -13.02 9.59 -19.33
N ARG A 82 -14.19 9.46 -18.68
CA ARG A 82 -15.52 9.65 -19.27
C ARG A 82 -16.42 10.55 -18.43
N CYS A 83 -15.95 11.69 -17.96
CA CYS A 83 -16.87 12.76 -17.61
C CYS A 83 -16.20 14.13 -17.70
N GLY A 84 -16.75 14.99 -18.55
CA GLY A 84 -16.31 16.37 -18.66
C GLY A 84 -16.56 17.16 -17.37
N SER A 85 -15.70 18.16 -17.16
CA SER A 85 -15.92 19.35 -16.32
C SER A 85 -16.46 19.11 -14.91
N GLY A 86 -15.57 19.03 -13.93
CA GLY A 86 -15.94 19.26 -12.53
C GLY A 86 -14.91 18.75 -11.54
N ASP A 87 -13.78 19.44 -11.41
CA ASP A 87 -12.79 19.18 -10.35
C ASP A 87 -13.44 19.32 -8.95
N PRO A 88 -13.60 18.23 -8.17
CA PRO A 88 -14.30 18.27 -6.88
C PRO A 88 -13.49 18.99 -5.78
N ILE A 89 -12.25 19.40 -6.06
CA ILE A 89 -11.32 20.03 -5.10
C ILE A 89 -11.20 21.55 -5.34
N SER A 90 -11.82 22.10 -6.39
CA SER A 90 -11.68 23.52 -6.76
C SER A 90 -12.39 24.53 -5.83
N HIS A 91 -13.22 24.08 -4.88
CA HIS A 91 -14.03 24.98 -4.03
C HIS A 91 -13.40 25.39 -2.69
N ILE A 92 -12.19 24.91 -2.36
CA ILE A 92 -11.49 25.35 -1.14
C ILE A 92 -10.82 26.70 -1.43
N LYS A 93 -11.59 27.78 -1.35
CA LYS A 93 -11.05 29.14 -1.33
C LYS A 93 -10.18 29.31 -0.08
N PRO A 94 -8.93 29.79 -0.18
CA PRO A 94 -8.15 30.11 1.00
C PRO A 94 -8.84 31.24 1.78
N LEU A 95 -9.01 31.03 3.09
CA LEU A 95 -9.49 32.04 4.03
C LEU A 95 -8.47 33.19 4.05
N ALA A 96 -8.73 34.22 3.25
CA ALA A 96 -7.93 35.43 3.24
C ALA A 96 -7.88 36.01 4.67
N ALA A 97 -6.66 36.15 5.18
CA ALA A 97 -6.38 36.75 6.46
C ALA A 97 -6.96 38.17 6.52
N ARG A 98 -7.90 38.38 7.45
CA ARG A 98 -8.37 39.69 7.89
C ARG A 98 -7.16 40.49 8.41
N GLN A 99 -6.73 41.50 7.66
CA GLN A 99 -5.81 42.52 8.19
C GLN A 99 -6.62 43.44 9.11
N PRO A 100 -6.20 43.69 10.36
CA PRO A 100 -6.84 44.71 11.18
C PRO A 100 -6.34 46.09 10.72
N GLU A 101 -7.24 46.84 10.12
CA GLU A 101 -7.09 48.27 9.92
C GLU A 101 -7.16 49.00 11.29
N THR A 102 -6.07 49.64 11.67
CA THR A 102 -6.01 50.59 12.77
C THR A 102 -5.45 51.92 12.25
N SER A 103 -6.21 52.99 12.55
CA SER A 103 -6.00 54.41 12.26
C SER A 103 -4.58 54.93 12.41
#